data_AF-A0A951UJS7-F1
#
_entry.id   AF-A0A951UJS7-F1
#
_cell.length_a   1.000
_cell.length_b   1.000
_cell.length_c   1.000
_cell.angle_alpha   90.00
_cell.angle_beta   90.00
_cell.angle_gamma   90.00
#
_symmetry.space_group_name_H-M   'P 1'
#
loop_
_entity.id
_entity.type
_entity.pdbx_description
1 polymer ?
#
loop_
_entity_poly.entity_id
_entity_poly.type
_entity_poly.pdbx_seq_one_letter_code
_entity_poly.pdbx_strand_id
1 'polypeptide(L)'
;MLHRSSKYGLICITQPHHAWLSGQLARAWGNEQFGEFVPKQEVCFAAEQHDIGWLQWEQKPTLNPETGYPYKFTELPTEVHIDIWSTAKQLALPLGRYATLLVSLHGTGLYERFTSWQNSPKSAQIVQDFLNNEYAFQKQIIDTLQKDKYYAPYATPEVIERNQKLVATWDALSIILCVAKVGEQHITQVPTNNGTTTLKLTLVENKDNHFTLIMSPWAFQQSEIKLVYEGRLVRQAFSDETAMREALNSDCWLTLSTTLIPG
;
A
#
# COMPACT_ATOMS: atom_id res chain seq x y z
N MET A 1 10.43 -3.46 -2.72
CA MET A 1 10.53 -2.90 -1.35
C MET A 1 10.47 -1.37 -1.38
N LEU A 2 10.08 -0.77 -0.25
CA LEU A 2 10.28 0.65 0.06
C LEU A 2 11.65 0.87 0.69
N HIS A 3 12.26 2.00 0.36
CA HIS A 3 13.59 2.38 0.83
C HIS A 3 13.50 3.64 1.68
N ARG A 4 14.06 3.58 2.88
CA ARG A 4 14.28 4.73 3.76
C ARG A 4 15.78 4.90 4.00
N SER A 5 16.30 6.06 3.64
CA SER A 5 17.68 6.41 3.97
C SER A 5 17.85 6.63 5.47
N SER A 6 18.95 6.14 6.04
CA SER A 6 19.35 6.43 7.41
C SER A 6 20.85 6.69 7.49
N LYS A 7 21.32 7.25 8.61
CA LYS A 7 22.76 7.42 8.87
C LYS A 7 23.55 6.10 8.95
N TYR A 8 22.88 4.96 9.12
CA TYR A 8 23.51 3.65 9.31
C TYR A 8 23.40 2.74 8.07
N GLY A 9 22.82 3.23 6.98
CA GLY A 9 22.54 2.46 5.77
C GLY A 9 21.09 2.63 5.33
N LEU A 10 20.62 1.67 4.54
CA LEU A 10 19.29 1.67 3.96
C LEU A 10 18.35 0.82 4.80
N ILE A 11 17.20 1.37 5.20
CA ILE A 11 16.14 0.60 5.82
C ILE A 11 15.18 0.15 4.71
N CYS A 12 15.14 -1.15 4.46
CA CYS A 12 14.23 -1.77 3.51
C CYS A 12 12.93 -2.18 4.22
N ILE A 13 11.80 -1.72 3.72
CA ILE A 13 10.47 -2.05 4.24
C ILE A 13 9.73 -2.81 3.13
N THR A 14 9.16 -3.96 3.47
CA THR A 14 8.39 -4.82 2.57
C THR A 14 7.05 -4.17 2.22
N GLN A 15 6.51 -4.45 1.04
CA GLN A 15 5.19 -3.97 0.62
C GLN A 15 4.07 -4.50 1.55
N PRO A 16 4.06 -5.78 1.97
CA PRO A 16 3.14 -6.24 3.01
C PRO A 16 3.29 -5.51 4.36
N HIS A 17 4.49 -5.05 4.75
CA HIS A 17 4.62 -4.27 6.00
C HIS A 17 4.13 -2.83 5.85
N HIS A 18 4.21 -2.20 4.67
CA HIS A 18 3.50 -0.94 4.47
C HIS A 18 2.00 -1.17 4.39
N ALA A 19 1.54 -2.27 3.82
CA ALA A 19 0.13 -2.62 3.79
C ALA A 19 -0.40 -2.85 5.21
N TRP A 20 0.39 -3.49 6.08
CA TRP A 20 0.13 -3.56 7.52
C TRP A 20 -0.11 -2.18 8.15
N LEU A 21 0.68 -1.18 7.77
CA LEU A 21 0.51 0.20 8.20
C LEU A 21 -0.81 0.81 7.67
N SER A 22 -1.16 0.56 6.40
CA SER A 22 -2.47 0.94 5.83
C SER A 22 -3.64 0.35 6.61
N GLY A 23 -3.55 -0.92 7.05
CA GLY A 23 -4.54 -1.56 7.89
C GLY A 23 -4.67 -0.92 9.28
N GLN A 24 -3.58 -0.48 9.91
CA GLN A 24 -3.62 0.28 11.17
C GLN A 24 -4.32 1.63 10.99
N LEU A 25 -3.98 2.35 9.92
CA LEU A 25 -4.60 3.63 9.57
C LEU A 25 -6.11 3.47 9.33
N ALA A 26 -6.51 2.46 8.54
CA ALA A 26 -7.91 2.19 8.22
C ALA A 26 -8.77 1.96 9.47
N ARG A 27 -8.26 1.21 10.45
CA ARG A 27 -8.99 0.91 11.70
C ARG A 27 -9.28 2.16 12.53
N ALA A 28 -8.38 3.14 12.52
CA ALA A 28 -8.53 4.41 13.23
C ALA A 28 -9.29 5.48 12.43
N TRP A 29 -9.46 5.26 11.13
CA TRP A 29 -10.00 6.25 10.20
C TRP A 29 -11.49 6.48 10.40
N GLY A 30 -11.89 7.75 10.29
CA GLY A 30 -13.26 8.21 10.34
C GLY A 30 -13.46 9.30 11.39
N ASN A 31 -14.37 10.21 11.11
CA ASN A 31 -14.95 11.19 12.03
C ASN A 31 -16.10 11.90 11.30
N GLU A 32 -16.65 12.99 11.85
CA GLU A 32 -17.74 13.73 11.21
C GLU A 32 -17.39 14.24 9.80
N GLN A 33 -16.16 14.72 9.59
CA GLN A 33 -15.71 15.24 8.31
C GLN A 33 -15.44 14.12 7.29
N PHE A 34 -14.75 13.06 7.71
CA PHE A 34 -14.30 12.00 6.80
C PHE A 34 -15.35 10.90 6.60
N GLY A 35 -16.32 10.78 7.51
CA GLY A 35 -17.35 9.76 7.51
C GLY A 35 -16.83 8.37 7.85
N GLU A 36 -17.77 7.42 7.95
CA GLU A 36 -17.45 6.01 8.11
C GLU A 36 -17.37 5.29 6.75
N PHE A 37 -17.01 4.01 6.78
CA PHE A 37 -16.98 3.12 5.62
C PHE A 37 -17.45 1.71 6.00
N VAL A 38 -17.98 0.99 5.03
CA VAL A 38 -18.60 -0.32 5.25
C VAL A 38 -18.24 -1.30 4.13
N PRO A 39 -18.09 -2.60 4.43
CA PRO A 39 -18.09 -3.17 5.78
C PRO A 39 -16.71 -2.94 6.44
N LYS A 40 -16.72 -2.51 7.72
CA LYS A 40 -15.52 -1.99 8.40
C LYS A 40 -14.37 -3.02 8.42
N GLN A 41 -14.67 -4.28 8.76
CA GLN A 41 -13.65 -5.31 8.95
C GLN A 41 -12.97 -5.68 7.64
N GLU A 42 -13.72 -5.95 6.57
CA GLU A 42 -13.17 -6.36 5.29
C GLU A 42 -12.45 -5.22 4.58
N VAL A 43 -12.89 -3.97 4.74
CA VAL A 43 -12.18 -2.81 4.17
C VAL A 43 -10.85 -2.57 4.92
N CYS A 44 -10.83 -2.67 6.25
CA CYS A 44 -9.58 -2.60 7.01
C CYS A 44 -8.63 -3.74 6.63
N PHE A 45 -9.17 -4.95 6.49
CA PHE A 45 -8.38 -6.12 6.08
C PHE A 45 -7.87 -5.99 4.64
N ALA A 46 -8.68 -5.45 3.71
CA ALA A 46 -8.23 -5.14 2.36
C ALA A 46 -7.09 -4.13 2.35
N ALA A 47 -7.19 -3.07 3.17
CA ALA A 47 -6.09 -2.11 3.33
C ALA A 47 -4.82 -2.80 3.86
N GLU A 48 -4.96 -3.78 4.75
CA GLU A 48 -3.85 -4.57 5.27
C GLU A 48 -3.20 -5.49 4.24
N GLN A 49 -3.99 -5.97 3.26
CA GLN A 49 -3.59 -6.98 2.28
C GLN A 49 -3.48 -6.45 0.85
N HIS A 50 -3.60 -5.12 0.62
CA HIS A 50 -3.73 -4.57 -0.73
C HIS A 50 -2.54 -4.91 -1.63
N ASP A 51 -1.36 -5.11 -1.03
CA ASP A 51 -0.11 -5.51 -1.70
C ASP A 51 0.28 -6.99 -1.47
N ILE A 52 -0.69 -7.87 -1.20
CA ILE A 52 -0.44 -9.30 -0.94
C ILE A 52 0.32 -10.00 -2.08
N GLY A 53 0.20 -9.52 -3.33
CA GLY A 53 0.95 -10.06 -4.48
C GLY A 53 2.47 -10.04 -4.27
N TRP A 54 2.98 -9.08 -3.49
CA TRP A 54 4.41 -8.91 -3.26
C TRP A 54 5.04 -9.97 -2.35
N LEU A 55 4.23 -10.75 -1.63
CA LEU A 55 4.70 -11.77 -0.67
C LEU A 55 5.75 -12.71 -1.28
N GLN A 56 5.54 -13.15 -2.52
CA GLN A 56 6.46 -14.11 -3.16
C GLN A 56 7.78 -13.45 -3.56
N TRP A 57 7.73 -12.27 -4.19
CA TRP A 57 8.92 -11.55 -4.63
C TRP A 57 9.77 -11.12 -3.42
N GLU A 58 9.14 -10.64 -2.35
CA GLU A 58 9.86 -10.14 -1.16
C GLU A 58 10.40 -11.22 -0.23
N GLN A 59 10.04 -12.50 -0.44
CA GLN A 59 10.78 -13.61 0.16
C GLN A 59 12.16 -13.81 -0.49
N LYS A 60 12.33 -13.41 -1.75
CA LYS A 60 13.56 -13.56 -2.53
C LYS A 60 13.83 -12.30 -3.36
N PRO A 61 13.97 -11.12 -2.72
CA PRO A 61 14.12 -9.86 -3.45
C PRO A 61 15.34 -9.93 -4.36
N THR A 62 15.23 -9.34 -5.55
CA THR A 62 16.33 -9.30 -6.51
C THR A 62 17.22 -8.09 -6.28
N LEU A 63 18.51 -8.26 -6.57
CA LEU A 63 19.53 -7.21 -6.41
C LEU A 63 19.45 -6.21 -7.57
N ASN A 64 19.42 -4.92 -7.24
CA ASN A 64 19.65 -3.85 -8.21
C ASN A 64 21.17 -3.66 -8.39
N PRO A 65 21.76 -4.04 -9.55
CA PRO A 65 23.21 -3.98 -9.75
C PRO A 65 23.76 -2.55 -9.80
N GLU A 66 22.93 -1.55 -10.07
CA GLU A 66 23.35 -0.14 -10.13
C GLU A 66 23.54 0.45 -8.73
N THR A 67 22.75 0.00 -7.75
CA THR A 67 22.77 0.55 -6.39
C THR A 67 23.40 -0.40 -5.36
N GLY A 68 23.44 -1.69 -5.68
CA GLY A 68 23.85 -2.76 -4.78
C GLY A 68 22.86 -3.02 -3.64
N TYR A 69 21.62 -2.55 -3.74
CA TYR A 69 20.54 -2.81 -2.78
C TYR A 69 19.42 -3.62 -3.46
N PRO A 70 18.46 -4.18 -2.70
CA PRO A 70 17.25 -4.73 -3.30
C PRO A 70 16.58 -3.72 -4.22
N TYR A 71 15.89 -4.16 -5.27
CA TYR A 71 15.09 -3.23 -6.07
C TYR A 71 14.02 -2.53 -5.23
N LYS A 72 13.87 -1.21 -5.46
CA LYS A 72 12.62 -0.54 -5.07
C LYS A 72 11.48 -1.10 -5.88
N PHE A 73 10.29 -1.08 -5.30
CA PHE A 73 9.08 -1.55 -5.98
C PHE A 73 8.84 -0.81 -7.32
N THR A 74 9.19 0.49 -7.38
CA THR A 74 9.09 1.34 -8.59
C THR A 74 10.19 1.11 -9.64
N GLU A 75 11.24 0.37 -9.31
CA GLU A 75 12.39 0.14 -10.18
C GLU A 75 12.28 -1.19 -10.95
N LEU A 76 11.27 -2.02 -10.64
CA LEU A 76 11.05 -3.29 -11.32
C LEU A 76 10.48 -3.11 -12.74
N PRO A 77 10.86 -3.98 -13.69
CA PRO A 77 10.25 -4.00 -15.01
C PRO A 77 8.73 -4.25 -14.94
N THR A 78 8.00 -3.69 -15.90
CA THR A 78 6.53 -3.82 -15.98
C THR A 78 6.08 -5.28 -15.96
N GLU A 79 6.81 -6.17 -16.63
CA GLU A 79 6.49 -7.60 -16.67
C GLU A 79 6.50 -8.24 -15.28
N VAL A 80 7.53 -7.94 -14.48
CA VAL A 80 7.64 -8.44 -13.10
C VAL A 80 6.51 -7.88 -12.23
N HIS A 81 6.19 -6.60 -12.41
CA HIS A 81 5.10 -5.96 -11.68
C HIS A 81 3.75 -6.59 -12.04
N ILE A 82 3.50 -6.89 -13.31
CA ILE A 82 2.27 -7.54 -13.76
C ILE A 82 2.18 -8.98 -13.26
N ASP A 83 3.27 -9.74 -13.22
CA ASP A 83 3.29 -11.08 -12.65
C ASP A 83 2.89 -11.06 -11.15
N ILE A 84 3.40 -10.08 -10.40
CA ILE A 84 3.04 -9.82 -9.00
C ILE A 84 1.53 -9.54 -8.88
N TRP A 85 1.01 -8.57 -9.64
CA TRP A 85 -0.40 -8.17 -9.54
C TRP A 85 -1.38 -9.23 -10.05
N SER A 86 -1.01 -9.99 -11.08
CA SER A 86 -1.86 -11.04 -11.68
C SER A 86 -2.11 -12.22 -10.73
N THR A 87 -1.31 -12.37 -9.67
CA THR A 87 -1.45 -13.42 -8.63
C THR A 87 -2.09 -12.91 -7.34
N ALA A 88 -2.20 -11.59 -7.16
CA ALA A 88 -2.66 -10.98 -5.91
C ALA A 88 -4.09 -11.41 -5.53
N LYS A 89 -5.02 -11.47 -6.50
CA LYS A 89 -6.40 -11.89 -6.24
C LYS A 89 -6.50 -13.36 -5.80
N GLN A 90 -5.66 -14.23 -6.33
CA GLN A 90 -5.64 -15.66 -6.00
C GLN A 90 -5.14 -15.87 -4.57
N LEU A 91 -4.18 -15.05 -4.12
CA LEU A 91 -3.71 -15.05 -2.73
C LEU A 91 -4.77 -14.47 -1.77
N ALA A 92 -5.50 -13.42 -2.18
CA ALA A 92 -6.52 -12.77 -1.36
C ALA A 92 -7.83 -13.57 -1.26
N LEU A 93 -8.22 -14.31 -2.30
CA LEU A 93 -9.54 -14.95 -2.38
C LEU A 93 -9.85 -15.93 -1.23
N PRO A 94 -8.91 -16.79 -0.78
CA PRO A 94 -9.11 -17.63 0.39
C PRO A 94 -9.34 -16.85 1.69
N LEU A 95 -8.90 -15.59 1.76
CA LEU A 95 -9.01 -14.74 2.94
C LEU A 95 -10.31 -13.94 2.98
N GLY A 96 -10.92 -13.65 1.83
CA GLY A 96 -12.25 -13.03 1.77
C GLY A 96 -12.60 -12.37 0.44
N ARG A 97 -13.86 -12.53 0.01
CA ARG A 97 -14.35 -12.04 -1.30
C ARG A 97 -14.31 -10.51 -1.44
N TYR A 98 -14.78 -9.79 -0.40
CA TYR A 98 -14.82 -8.32 -0.45
C TYR A 98 -13.41 -7.72 -0.43
N ALA A 99 -12.51 -8.25 0.40
CA ALA A 99 -11.12 -7.82 0.41
C ALA A 99 -10.42 -8.09 -0.92
N THR A 100 -10.69 -9.24 -1.54
CA THR A 100 -10.16 -9.58 -2.86
C THR A 100 -10.61 -8.62 -3.95
N LEU A 101 -11.88 -8.19 -3.91
CA LEU A 101 -12.38 -7.15 -4.82
C LEU A 101 -11.56 -5.86 -4.67
N LEU A 102 -11.32 -5.40 -3.44
CA LEU A 102 -10.55 -4.18 -3.19
C LEU A 102 -9.07 -4.31 -3.55
N VAL A 103 -8.44 -5.48 -3.35
CA VAL A 103 -7.08 -5.78 -3.83
C VAL A 103 -7.00 -5.66 -5.36
N SER A 104 -7.94 -6.28 -6.07
CA SER A 104 -8.02 -6.20 -7.54
C SER A 104 -8.23 -4.75 -8.03
N LEU A 105 -9.17 -4.02 -7.41
CA LEU A 105 -9.45 -2.61 -7.73
C LEU A 105 -8.26 -1.69 -7.43
N HIS A 106 -7.50 -1.98 -6.38
CA HIS A 106 -6.28 -1.24 -6.07
C HIS A 106 -5.22 -1.47 -7.16
N GLY A 107 -4.99 -2.74 -7.53
CA GLY A 107 -4.09 -3.11 -8.62
C GLY A 107 -4.43 -2.43 -9.95
N THR A 108 -5.68 -2.54 -10.44
CA THR A 108 -6.09 -1.86 -11.68
C THR A 108 -5.96 -0.35 -11.57
N GLY A 109 -6.33 0.23 -10.42
CA GLY A 109 -6.21 1.66 -10.16
C GLY A 109 -4.78 2.19 -10.23
N LEU A 110 -3.76 1.38 -9.92
CA LEU A 110 -2.35 1.78 -10.09
C LEU A 110 -2.01 1.97 -11.57
N TYR A 111 -2.40 1.03 -12.43
CA TYR A 111 -2.10 1.08 -13.87
C TYR A 111 -2.95 2.10 -14.63
N GLU A 112 -4.12 2.47 -14.10
CA GLU A 112 -4.93 3.58 -14.60
C GLU A 112 -4.30 4.94 -14.27
N ARG A 113 -3.72 5.10 -13.07
CA ARG A 113 -3.10 6.36 -12.62
C ARG A 113 -1.70 6.56 -13.19
N PHE A 114 -0.90 5.50 -13.29
CA PHE A 114 0.50 5.57 -13.72
C PHE A 114 0.65 4.94 -15.11
N THR A 115 0.64 5.77 -16.14
CA THR A 115 0.51 5.34 -17.55
C THR A 115 1.82 5.23 -18.32
N SER A 116 2.98 5.27 -17.65
CA SER A 116 4.30 5.20 -18.31
C SER A 116 4.49 3.92 -19.13
N TRP A 117 3.77 2.85 -18.80
CA TRP A 117 3.71 1.60 -19.56
C TRP A 117 3.22 1.77 -21.00
N GLN A 118 2.48 2.84 -21.31
CA GLN A 118 2.00 3.15 -22.66
C GLN A 118 3.15 3.52 -23.63
N ASN A 119 4.32 3.90 -23.10
CA ASN A 119 5.48 4.29 -23.90
C ASN A 119 6.18 3.09 -24.58
N SER A 120 5.77 1.87 -24.28
CA SER A 120 6.32 0.63 -24.84
C SER A 120 5.17 -0.24 -25.38
N PRO A 121 5.15 -0.59 -26.68
CA PRO A 121 4.11 -1.45 -27.23
C PRO A 121 4.00 -2.81 -26.51
N LYS A 122 5.15 -3.37 -26.11
CA LYS A 122 5.20 -4.62 -25.34
C LYS A 122 4.53 -4.46 -23.98
N SER A 123 4.89 -3.42 -23.23
CA SER A 123 4.32 -3.15 -21.91
C SER A 123 2.84 -2.81 -22.01
N ALA A 124 2.43 -2.07 -23.03
CA ALA A 124 1.04 -1.74 -23.29
C ALA A 124 0.17 -2.98 -23.50
N GLN A 125 0.63 -3.96 -24.30
CA GLN A 125 -0.09 -5.21 -24.50
C GLN A 125 -0.27 -5.97 -23.18
N ILE A 126 0.82 -6.14 -22.42
CA ILE A 126 0.82 -6.89 -21.15
C ILE A 126 -0.12 -6.25 -20.12
N VAL A 127 -0.05 -4.93 -19.96
CA VAL A 127 -0.91 -4.21 -19.01
C VAL A 127 -2.37 -4.25 -19.45
N GLN A 128 -2.65 -4.12 -20.74
CA GLN A 128 -4.03 -4.19 -21.25
C GLN A 128 -4.65 -5.57 -21.02
N ASP A 129 -3.88 -6.64 -21.23
CA ASP A 129 -4.35 -8.01 -20.97
C ASP A 129 -4.63 -8.23 -19.47
N PHE A 130 -3.76 -7.74 -18.60
CA PHE A 130 -3.99 -7.73 -17.15
C PHE A 130 -5.26 -6.98 -16.77
N LEU A 131 -5.43 -5.74 -17.24
CA LEU A 131 -6.61 -4.92 -16.95
C LEU A 131 -7.90 -5.61 -17.42
N ASN A 132 -7.91 -6.16 -18.63
CA ASN A 132 -9.07 -6.89 -19.15
C ASN A 132 -9.45 -8.09 -18.27
N ASN A 133 -8.45 -8.86 -17.81
CA ASN A 133 -8.66 -10.00 -16.93
C ASN A 133 -9.16 -9.59 -15.54
N GLU A 134 -8.62 -8.50 -14.98
CA GLU A 134 -9.06 -7.97 -13.68
C GLU A 134 -10.47 -7.38 -13.76
N TYR A 135 -10.81 -6.61 -14.80
CA TYR A 135 -12.17 -6.07 -14.95
C TYR A 135 -13.22 -7.17 -15.10
N ALA A 136 -12.91 -8.24 -15.85
CA ALA A 136 -13.80 -9.40 -15.96
C ALA A 136 -14.00 -10.08 -14.60
N PHE A 137 -12.93 -10.24 -13.82
CA PHE A 137 -12.99 -10.79 -12.48
C PHE A 137 -13.78 -9.90 -11.51
N GLN A 138 -13.51 -8.58 -11.51
CA GLN A 138 -14.20 -7.60 -10.67
C GLN A 138 -15.71 -7.63 -10.92
N LYS A 139 -16.14 -7.69 -12.19
CA LYS A 139 -17.55 -7.87 -12.54
C LYS A 139 -18.13 -9.16 -11.94
N GLN A 140 -17.45 -10.29 -12.12
CA GLN A 140 -17.89 -11.58 -11.60
C GLN A 140 -18.01 -11.61 -10.07
N ILE A 141 -17.03 -11.07 -9.35
CA ILE A 141 -17.03 -11.08 -7.89
C ILE A 141 -18.06 -10.10 -7.33
N ILE A 142 -18.28 -8.93 -7.97
CA ILE A 142 -19.36 -8.00 -7.63
C ILE A 142 -20.71 -8.69 -7.78
N ASP A 143 -20.98 -9.36 -8.92
CA ASP A 143 -22.22 -10.11 -9.16
C ASP A 143 -22.45 -11.20 -8.10
N THR A 144 -21.37 -11.79 -7.59
CA THR A 144 -21.41 -12.80 -6.52
C THR A 144 -21.73 -12.18 -5.16
N LEU A 145 -21.10 -11.03 -4.84
CA LEU A 145 -21.33 -10.30 -3.60
C LEU A 145 -22.76 -9.74 -3.52
N GLN A 146 -23.31 -9.28 -4.65
CA GLN A 146 -24.68 -8.75 -4.74
C GLN A 146 -25.77 -9.80 -4.47
N LYS A 147 -25.48 -11.09 -4.72
CA LYS A 147 -26.41 -12.21 -4.46
C LYS A 147 -26.32 -12.72 -3.03
N ASP A 148 -25.30 -12.30 -2.29
CA ASP A 148 -25.05 -12.73 -0.92
C ASP A 148 -25.77 -11.82 0.07
N LYS A 149 -26.55 -12.39 1.00
CA LYS A 149 -27.34 -11.61 1.97
C LYS A 149 -26.48 -10.68 2.82
N TYR A 150 -25.26 -11.08 3.18
CA TYR A 150 -24.37 -10.28 4.01
C TYR A 150 -23.70 -9.16 3.20
N TYR A 151 -23.23 -9.47 1.99
CA TYR A 151 -22.45 -8.51 1.19
C TYR A 151 -23.29 -7.59 0.29
N ALA A 152 -24.53 -7.96 -0.06
CA ALA A 152 -25.37 -7.19 -0.97
C ALA A 152 -25.48 -5.69 -0.60
N PRO A 153 -25.65 -5.29 0.69
CA PRO A 153 -25.71 -3.87 1.06
C PRO A 153 -24.41 -3.08 0.79
N TYR A 154 -23.28 -3.78 0.65
CA TYR A 154 -21.96 -3.16 0.47
C TYR A 154 -21.41 -3.30 -0.95
N ALA A 155 -22.12 -4.00 -1.83
CA ALA A 155 -21.73 -4.27 -3.20
C ALA A 155 -22.39 -3.30 -4.20
N THR A 156 -22.71 -2.07 -3.75
CA THR A 156 -23.17 -0.98 -4.62
C THR A 156 -21.95 -0.24 -5.21
N PRO A 157 -22.07 0.34 -6.42
CA PRO A 157 -20.98 1.10 -7.04
C PRO A 157 -20.41 2.19 -6.12
N GLU A 158 -21.27 2.92 -5.41
CA GLU A 158 -20.89 4.06 -4.57
C GLU A 158 -20.06 3.62 -3.36
N VAL A 159 -20.45 2.51 -2.72
CA VAL A 159 -19.72 1.95 -1.57
C VAL A 159 -18.37 1.40 -2.03
N ILE A 160 -18.35 0.66 -3.13
CA ILE A 160 -17.12 0.08 -3.70
C ILE A 160 -16.13 1.18 -4.10
N GLU A 161 -16.59 2.20 -4.84
CA GLU A 161 -15.76 3.32 -5.28
C GLU A 161 -15.18 4.09 -4.08
N ARG A 162 -15.99 4.36 -3.06
CA ARG A 162 -15.52 4.99 -1.81
C ARG A 162 -14.43 4.16 -1.15
N ASN A 163 -14.64 2.85 -1.02
CA ASN A 163 -13.68 1.95 -0.39
C ASN A 163 -12.38 1.84 -1.19
N GLN A 164 -12.44 1.81 -2.53
CA GLN A 164 -11.26 1.85 -3.38
C GLN A 164 -10.43 3.13 -3.17
N LYS A 165 -11.08 4.29 -3.12
CA LYS A 165 -10.41 5.58 -2.85
C LYS A 165 -9.79 5.64 -1.45
N LEU A 166 -10.45 5.06 -0.45
CA LEU A 166 -9.91 4.96 0.90
C LEU A 166 -8.66 4.07 0.96
N VAL A 167 -8.69 2.88 0.34
CA VAL A 167 -7.51 2.00 0.27
C VAL A 167 -6.35 2.71 -0.43
N ALA A 168 -6.60 3.40 -1.54
CA ALA A 168 -5.57 4.21 -2.23
C ALA A 168 -5.02 5.36 -1.35
N THR A 169 -5.87 5.97 -0.51
CA THR A 169 -5.44 7.01 0.44
C THR A 169 -4.53 6.45 1.52
N TRP A 170 -4.89 5.30 2.10
CA TRP A 170 -4.09 4.66 3.14
C TRP A 170 -2.78 4.11 2.61
N ASP A 171 -2.78 3.54 1.40
CA ASP A 171 -1.57 3.20 0.65
C ASP A 171 -0.62 4.41 0.55
N ALA A 172 -1.09 5.54 -0.01
CA ALA A 172 -0.28 6.75 -0.14
C ALA A 172 0.26 7.29 1.20
N LEU A 173 -0.57 7.30 2.26
CA LEU A 173 -0.14 7.65 3.61
C LEU A 173 0.96 6.70 4.12
N SER A 174 0.76 5.39 3.95
CA SER A 174 1.71 4.38 4.40
C SER A 174 3.06 4.51 3.70
N ILE A 175 3.08 4.80 2.40
CA ILE A 175 4.31 5.03 1.62
C ILE A 175 5.05 6.27 2.13
N ILE A 176 4.36 7.39 2.35
CA ILE A 176 4.97 8.61 2.92
C ILE A 176 5.61 8.32 4.27
N LEU A 177 4.90 7.61 5.14
CA LEU A 177 5.38 7.21 6.46
C LEU A 177 6.59 6.27 6.36
N CYS A 178 6.59 5.31 5.44
CA CYS A 178 7.66 4.34 5.26
C CYS A 178 8.91 4.97 4.65
N VAL A 179 8.79 5.79 3.59
CA VAL A 179 9.92 6.52 2.98
C VAL A 179 10.50 7.55 3.95
N ALA A 180 9.64 8.13 4.81
CA ALA A 180 9.99 9.03 5.90
C ALA A 180 10.81 10.27 5.48
N LYS A 181 10.47 10.87 4.34
CA LYS A 181 11.06 12.14 3.93
C LYS A 181 10.52 13.27 4.82
N VAL A 182 11.40 13.87 5.63
CA VAL A 182 11.07 15.00 6.52
C VAL A 182 10.58 16.20 5.70
N GLY A 183 9.59 16.91 6.26
CA GLY A 183 9.01 18.10 5.69
C GLY A 183 7.56 17.92 5.26
N GLU A 184 7.09 18.85 4.44
CA GLU A 184 5.70 18.92 4.01
C GLU A 184 5.43 17.99 2.82
N GLN A 185 4.30 17.29 2.87
CA GLN A 185 3.75 16.43 1.82
C GLN A 185 2.24 16.65 1.72
N HIS A 186 1.66 16.32 0.57
CA HIS A 186 0.24 16.44 0.34
C HIS A 186 -0.34 15.18 -0.28
N ILE A 187 -1.54 14.80 0.15
CA ILE A 187 -2.36 13.80 -0.52
C ILE A 187 -3.65 14.48 -0.94
N THR A 188 -3.90 14.55 -2.24
CA THR A 188 -5.09 15.17 -2.81
C THR A 188 -6.19 14.13 -3.04
N GLN A 189 -7.41 14.60 -3.29
CA GLN A 189 -8.57 13.75 -3.61
C GLN A 189 -8.92 12.72 -2.52
N VAL A 190 -8.61 13.04 -1.26
CA VAL A 190 -8.93 12.19 -0.12
C VAL A 190 -10.44 12.22 0.11
N PRO A 191 -11.13 11.07 0.10
CA PRO A 191 -12.59 11.02 0.24
C PRO A 191 -13.03 11.50 1.62
N THR A 192 -14.02 12.39 1.65
CA THR A 192 -14.70 12.87 2.86
C THR A 192 -16.16 12.43 2.83
N ASN A 193 -16.97 12.86 3.81
CA ASN A 193 -18.41 12.58 3.79
C ASN A 193 -19.13 13.36 2.66
N ASN A 194 -18.61 14.53 2.27
CA ASN A 194 -19.25 15.47 1.36
C ASN A 194 -18.41 15.80 0.11
N GLY A 195 -17.52 14.88 -0.32
CA GLY A 195 -16.68 15.07 -1.51
C GLY A 195 -15.25 14.61 -1.28
N THR A 196 -14.28 15.45 -1.63
CA THR A 196 -12.86 15.18 -1.42
C THR A 196 -12.13 16.37 -0.81
N THR A 197 -10.97 16.11 -0.21
CA THR A 197 -10.10 17.14 0.36
C THR A 197 -8.62 16.85 0.08
N THR A 198 -7.75 17.74 0.51
CA THR A 198 -6.30 17.54 0.51
C THR A 198 -5.81 17.44 1.95
N LEU A 199 -5.13 16.34 2.26
CA LEU A 199 -4.38 16.23 3.51
C LEU A 199 -3.04 16.93 3.35
N LYS A 200 -2.76 17.88 4.25
CA LYS A 200 -1.43 18.42 4.49
C LYS A 200 -0.78 17.61 5.60
N LEU A 201 0.42 17.12 5.31
CA LEU A 201 1.20 16.25 6.18
C LEU A 201 2.55 16.90 6.43
N THR A 202 2.96 17.06 7.69
CA THR A 202 4.30 17.51 8.04
C THR A 202 4.98 16.45 8.87
N LEU A 203 5.98 15.80 8.28
CA LEU A 203 6.73 14.74 8.93
C LEU A 203 7.98 15.32 9.60
N VAL A 204 8.16 15.02 10.88
CA VAL A 204 9.31 15.44 11.69
C VAL A 204 10.02 14.19 12.22
N GLU A 205 11.33 14.11 12.01
CA GLU A 205 12.15 13.06 12.62
C GLU A 205 12.40 13.40 14.09
N ASN A 206 12.14 12.43 14.98
CA ASN A 206 12.44 12.56 16.39
C ASN A 206 13.83 11.97 16.68
N LYS A 207 13.89 10.78 17.29
CA LYS A 207 15.12 10.02 17.57
C LYS A 207 14.91 8.55 17.20
N ASP A 208 16.00 7.87 16.86
CA ASP A 208 16.04 6.41 16.71
C ASP A 208 14.91 5.82 15.84
N ASN A 209 14.74 6.38 14.63
CA ASN A 209 13.71 6.00 13.66
C ASN A 209 12.24 6.22 14.12
N HIS A 210 12.03 7.02 15.17
CA HIS A 210 10.70 7.47 15.58
C HIS A 210 10.38 8.79 14.89
N PHE A 211 9.17 8.89 14.34
CA PHE A 211 8.69 10.09 13.64
C PHE A 211 7.40 10.63 14.25
N THR A 212 7.17 11.93 14.08
CA THR A 212 5.87 12.55 14.30
C THR A 212 5.32 13.02 12.96
N LEU A 213 4.08 12.64 12.64
CA LEU A 213 3.36 13.14 11.48
C LEU A 213 2.23 14.06 11.95
N ILE A 214 2.36 15.34 11.64
CA ILE A 214 1.33 16.35 11.89
C ILE A 214 0.40 16.38 10.67
N MET A 215 -0.91 16.24 10.89
CA MET A 215 -1.90 16.13 9.82
C MET A 215 -3.01 17.18 9.94
N SER A 216 -3.33 17.85 8.83
CA SER A 216 -4.50 18.71 8.72
C SER A 216 -5.18 18.57 7.35
N PRO A 217 -6.51 18.44 7.27
CA PRO A 217 -7.45 18.21 8.37
C PRO A 217 -7.25 16.82 9.03
N TRP A 218 -7.63 16.68 10.31
CA TRP A 218 -7.48 15.44 11.06
C TRP A 218 -8.52 14.39 10.65
N ALA A 219 -8.07 13.19 10.28
CA ALA A 219 -8.91 12.15 9.65
C ALA A 219 -9.30 10.98 10.56
N PHE A 220 -8.87 11.00 11.83
CA PHE A 220 -9.02 9.86 12.74
C PHE A 220 -9.96 10.16 13.91
N GLN A 221 -10.48 9.10 14.52
CA GLN A 221 -11.40 9.19 15.66
C GLN A 221 -10.67 9.58 16.95
N GLN A 222 -9.48 9.05 17.15
CA GLN A 222 -8.63 9.33 18.31
C GLN A 222 -7.86 10.63 18.12
N SER A 223 -7.44 11.28 19.21
CA SER A 223 -6.62 12.50 19.17
C SER A 223 -5.14 12.25 18.83
N GLU A 224 -4.71 10.98 18.88
CA GLU A 224 -3.35 10.54 18.60
C GLU A 224 -3.40 9.10 18.08
N ILE A 225 -2.63 8.80 17.02
CA ILE A 225 -2.47 7.44 16.50
C ILE A 225 -1.01 7.04 16.61
N LYS A 226 -0.74 5.91 17.27
CA LYS A 226 0.60 5.30 17.30
C LYS A 226 0.65 4.15 16.32
N LEU A 227 1.59 4.24 15.40
CA LEU A 227 1.80 3.24 14.38
C LEU A 227 3.13 2.54 14.61
N VAL A 228 3.14 1.21 14.46
CA VAL A 228 4.33 0.38 14.59
C VAL A 228 4.43 -0.56 13.40
N TYR A 229 5.62 -0.65 12.83
CA TYR A 229 5.94 -1.49 11.67
C TYR A 229 7.42 -1.85 11.73
N GLU A 230 7.88 -2.64 10.77
CA GLU A 230 9.24 -3.17 10.78
C GLU A 230 9.94 -2.88 9.46
N GLY A 231 11.26 -2.79 9.55
CA GLY A 231 12.14 -2.73 8.40
C GLY A 231 13.40 -3.53 8.66
N ARG A 232 14.22 -3.66 7.63
CA ARG A 232 15.50 -4.36 7.66
C ARG A 232 16.61 -3.37 7.33
N LEU A 233 17.56 -3.21 8.26
CA LEU A 233 18.71 -2.33 8.07
C LEU A 233 19.80 -3.02 7.25
N VAL A 234 19.96 -2.55 6.02
CA VAL A 234 21.00 -2.96 5.10
C VAL A 234 22.14 -1.94 5.18
N ARG A 235 23.23 -2.32 5.86
CA ARG A 235 24.33 -1.40 6.22
C ARG A 235 25.28 -1.08 5.06
N GLN A 236 25.26 -1.89 4.01
CA GLN A 236 26.19 -1.79 2.88
C GLN A 236 25.51 -2.21 1.58
N ALA A 237 26.08 -1.78 0.46
CA ALA A 237 25.73 -2.28 -0.86
C ALA A 237 26.38 -3.66 -1.12
N PHE A 238 25.77 -4.43 -2.01
CA PHE A 238 26.17 -5.78 -2.40
C PHE A 238 26.42 -5.86 -3.91
N SER A 239 27.36 -6.69 -4.31
CA SER A 239 27.57 -7.09 -5.71
C SER A 239 27.05 -8.50 -6.01
N ASP A 240 26.59 -9.22 -4.99
CA ASP A 240 26.09 -10.59 -5.08
C ASP A 240 24.69 -10.69 -4.45
N GLU A 241 23.75 -11.24 -5.21
CA GLU A 241 22.34 -11.33 -4.80
C GLU A 241 22.13 -12.33 -3.65
N THR A 242 22.92 -13.40 -3.61
CA THR A 242 22.83 -14.41 -2.54
C THR A 242 23.25 -13.80 -1.20
N ALA A 243 24.41 -13.14 -1.17
CA ALA A 243 24.91 -12.43 0.00
C ALA A 243 23.93 -11.33 0.48
N MET A 244 23.31 -10.59 -0.44
CA MET A 244 22.27 -9.61 -0.11
C MET A 244 21.07 -10.27 0.58
N ARG A 245 20.58 -11.40 0.05
CA ARG A 245 19.46 -12.15 0.64
C ARG A 245 19.81 -12.75 1.99
N GLU A 246 21.02 -13.27 2.16
CA GLU A 246 21.53 -13.75 3.46
C GLU A 246 21.55 -12.63 4.48
N ALA A 247 22.06 -11.45 4.12
CA ALA A 247 22.06 -10.28 4.99
C ALA A 247 20.64 -9.86 5.39
N LEU A 248 19.68 -9.87 4.46
CA LEU A 248 18.27 -9.59 4.73
C LEU A 248 17.57 -10.64 5.58
N ASN A 249 18.11 -11.85 5.72
CA ASN A 249 17.56 -12.92 6.56
C ASN A 249 18.31 -13.06 7.89
N SER A 250 19.30 -12.21 8.14
CA SER A 250 20.09 -12.18 9.37
C SER A 250 19.46 -11.26 10.44
N ASP A 251 20.21 -10.96 11.50
CA ASP A 251 19.82 -10.02 12.54
C ASP A 251 19.91 -8.56 12.04
N CYS A 252 18.97 -8.18 11.18
CA CYS A 252 18.88 -6.85 10.57
C CYS A 252 17.57 -6.12 10.86
N TRP A 253 16.69 -6.71 11.68
CA TRP A 253 15.35 -6.19 11.92
C TRP A 253 15.36 -4.95 12.81
N LEU A 254 14.52 -3.98 12.46
CA LEU A 254 14.27 -2.76 13.22
C LEU A 254 12.77 -2.59 13.43
N THR A 255 12.39 -2.27 14.66
CA THR A 255 11.07 -1.70 14.93
C THR A 255 11.10 -0.21 14.57
N LEU A 256 10.15 0.21 13.75
CA LEU A 256 9.93 1.58 13.32
C LEU A 256 8.60 2.05 13.90
N SER A 257 8.50 3.34 14.23
CA SER A 257 7.24 3.88 14.72
C SER A 257 7.02 5.32 14.27
N THR A 258 5.74 5.65 14.14
CA THR A 258 5.30 7.03 13.85
C THR A 258 4.11 7.37 14.73
N THR A 259 4.15 8.52 15.39
CA THR A 259 2.99 9.08 16.10
C THR A 259 2.33 10.13 15.22
N LEU A 260 1.03 9.99 14.95
CA LEU A 260 0.24 10.95 14.21
C LEU A 260 -0.53 11.83 15.18
N ILE A 261 -0.50 13.14 14.94
CA ILE A 261 -1.21 14.15 15.74
C ILE A 261 -1.91 15.18 14.82
N PRO A 262 -2.99 15.82 15.28
CA PRO A 262 -3.62 16.92 14.55
C PRO A 262 -2.67 18.13 14.44
N GLY A 263 -2.75 18.83 13.31
CA GLY A 263 -2.00 20.06 13.02
C GLY A 263 -2.77 21.35 13.23
#